data_AF-A0A934D2S1-F1
#
_entry.id   AF-A0A934D2S1-F1
#
_cell.length_a   1.000
_cell.length_b   1.000
_cell.length_c   1.000
_cell.angle_alpha   90.00
_cell.angle_beta   90.00
_cell.angle_gamma   90.00
#
_symmetry.space_group_name_H-M   'P 1'
#
loop_
_entity.id
_entity.type
_entity.pdbx_description
1 polymer ?
#
loop_
_entity_poly.entity_id
_entity_poly.type
_entity_poly.pdbx_seq_one_letter_code
_entity_poly.pdbx_strand_id
1 'polypeptide(L)'
;MQYRRDALAKELEALQAETLASARVAHERVARAATIAGELEGEVLQQSLRNVEFARRAYELGDTTVLVWLECRRRASEARRAAVEARWDFARAVIELERALGRPLDSLGPARRREDRP
;
A
#
# COMPACT_ATOMS: atom_id res chain seq x y z
N MET A 1 36.54 20.66 27.10
CA MET A 1 36.49 19.40 26.32
C MET A 1 35.28 18.53 26.69
N GLN A 2 34.97 18.34 27.98
CA GLN A 2 33.88 17.47 28.45
C GLN A 2 32.48 17.93 28.02
N TYR A 3 32.16 19.22 28.17
CA TYR A 3 30.89 19.82 27.74
C TYR A 3 30.58 19.60 26.24
N ARG A 4 31.59 19.69 25.36
CA ARG A 4 31.42 19.48 23.92
C ARG A 4 31.14 18.01 23.60
N ARG A 5 31.72 17.07 24.35
CA ARG A 5 31.46 15.64 24.22
C ARG A 5 30.05 15.29 24.65
N ASP A 6 29.57 15.88 25.75
CA ASP A 6 28.21 15.65 26.25
C ASP A 6 27.15 16.27 25.33
N ALA A 7 27.43 17.43 24.74
CA ALA A 7 26.57 18.05 23.72
C ALA A 7 26.46 17.18 22.46
N LEU A 8 27.59 16.70 21.94
CA LEU A 8 27.62 15.81 20.77
C LEU A 8 26.91 14.47 21.04
N ALA A 9 27.03 13.92 22.25
CA ALA A 9 26.32 12.70 22.64
C ALA A 9 24.79 12.90 22.61
N LYS A 10 24.31 14.03 23.13
CA LYS A 10 22.88 14.39 23.10
C LYS A 10 22.37 14.63 21.69
N GLU A 11 23.16 15.30 20.84
CA GLU A 11 22.80 15.50 19.42
C GLU A 11 22.70 14.17 18.68
N LEU A 12 23.63 13.24 18.92
CA LEU A 12 23.59 11.91 18.32
C LEU A 12 22.39 11.10 18.81
N GLU A 13 22.07 11.17 20.10
CA GLU A 13 20.91 10.48 20.68
C GLU A 13 19.59 11.03 20.11
N ALA A 14 19.48 12.35 19.95
CA ALA A 14 18.34 12.98 19.31
C ALA A 14 18.19 12.54 17.83
N LEU A 15 19.29 12.53 17.08
CA LEU A 15 19.30 12.11 15.67
C LEU A 15 18.93 10.63 15.52
N GLN A 16 19.39 9.77 16.43
CA GLN A 16 19.01 8.36 16.46
C GLN A 16 17.51 8.18 16.76
N ALA A 17 16.97 8.91 17.72
CA ALA A 17 15.54 8.87 18.02
C ALA A 17 14.69 9.33 16.82
N GLU A 18 15.11 10.42 16.16
CA GLU A 18 14.43 10.97 14.99
C GLU A 18 14.44 9.99 13.80
N THR A 19 15.60 9.43 13.48
CA THR A 19 15.73 8.46 12.38
C THR A 19 14.93 7.18 12.64
N LEU A 20 14.94 6.66 13.87
CA LEU A 20 14.11 5.51 14.25
C LEU A 20 12.61 5.83 14.16
N ALA A 21 12.18 7.01 14.60
CA ALA A 21 10.79 7.43 14.49
C ALA A 21 10.35 7.55 13.02
N SER A 22 11.18 8.19 12.19
CA SER A 22 10.95 8.33 10.74
C SER A 22 10.82 6.97 10.04
N ALA A 23 11.74 6.04 10.33
CA ALA A 23 11.71 4.69 9.78
C ALA A 23 10.45 3.91 10.19
N ARG A 24 10.00 4.05 11.45
CA ARG A 24 8.75 3.42 11.92
C ARG A 24 7.53 3.96 11.20
N VAL A 25 7.42 5.29 11.08
CA VAL A 25 6.30 5.93 10.37
C VAL A 25 6.26 5.51 8.90
N ALA A 26 7.41 5.47 8.23
CA ALA A 26 7.51 5.01 6.85
C ALA A 26 7.11 3.53 6.71
N HIS A 27 7.55 2.66 7.63
CA HIS A 27 7.18 1.25 7.65
C HIS A 27 5.67 1.05 7.81
N GLU A 28 5.04 1.73 8.76
CA GLU A 28 3.60 1.65 8.94
C GLU A 28 2.83 2.15 7.72
N ARG A 29 3.34 3.19 7.05
CA ARG A 29 2.75 3.70 5.81
C ARG A 29 2.81 2.66 4.70
N VAL A 30 3.93 1.96 4.56
CA VAL A 30 4.07 0.83 3.62
C VAL A 30 3.05 -0.26 3.94
N ALA A 31 2.97 -0.68 5.20
CA ALA A 31 2.04 -1.74 5.62
C ALA A 31 0.58 -1.38 5.30
N ARG A 32 0.15 -0.15 5.62
CA ARG A 32 -1.20 0.33 5.28
C ARG A 32 -1.44 0.39 3.78
N ALA A 33 -0.50 0.95 3.01
CA ALA A 33 -0.64 1.05 1.56
C ALA A 33 -0.68 -0.32 0.88
N ALA A 34 0.08 -1.30 1.39
CA ALA A 34 0.06 -2.67 0.91
C ALA A 34 -1.31 -3.32 1.12
N THR A 35 -1.89 -3.18 2.32
CA THR A 35 -3.23 -3.68 2.63
C THR A 35 -4.28 -3.07 1.69
N ILE A 36 -4.29 -1.74 1.57
CA ILE A 36 -5.26 -1.02 0.72
C ILE A 36 -5.13 -1.44 -0.74
N ALA A 37 -3.90 -1.54 -1.27
CA ALA A 37 -3.68 -1.99 -2.64
C ALA A 37 -4.18 -3.43 -2.84
N GLY A 38 -3.89 -4.32 -1.89
CA GLY A 38 -4.36 -5.71 -1.90
C GLY A 38 -5.89 -5.83 -1.89
N GLU A 39 -6.57 -5.10 -1.01
CA GLU A 39 -8.04 -5.09 -0.90
C GLU A 39 -8.70 -4.54 -2.18
N LEU A 40 -8.19 -3.43 -2.71
CA LEU A 40 -8.74 -2.82 -3.93
C LEU A 40 -8.56 -3.73 -5.15
N GLU A 41 -7.42 -4.41 -5.27
CA GLU A 41 -7.15 -5.33 -6.39
C GLU A 41 -7.87 -6.67 -6.26
N GLY A 42 -7.79 -7.29 -5.08
CA GLY A 42 -8.26 -8.65 -4.82
C GLY A 42 -9.76 -8.73 -4.60
N GLU A 43 -10.36 -7.70 -4.02
CA GLU A 43 -11.77 -7.73 -3.62
C GLU A 43 -12.61 -6.75 -4.44
N VAL A 44 -12.34 -5.45 -4.34
CA VAL A 44 -13.21 -4.40 -4.89
C VAL A 44 -13.25 -4.43 -6.41
N LEU A 45 -12.08 -4.52 -7.06
CA LEU A 45 -11.99 -4.61 -8.52
C LEU A 45 -12.64 -5.89 -9.03
N GLN A 46 -12.34 -7.03 -8.41
CA GLN A 46 -12.91 -8.32 -8.83
C GLN A 46 -14.43 -8.35 -8.67
N GLN A 47 -14.95 -7.82 -7.56
CA GLN A 47 -16.40 -7.74 -7.36
C GLN A 47 -17.05 -6.82 -8.40
N SER A 48 -16.43 -5.69 -8.72
CA SER A 48 -16.95 -4.77 -9.72
C SER A 48 -16.98 -5.39 -11.12
N LEU A 49 -15.95 -6.16 -11.48
CA LEU A 49 -15.91 -6.90 -12.76
C LEU A 49 -16.99 -7.99 -12.82
N ARG A 50 -17.23 -8.72 -11.72
CA ARG A 50 -18.35 -9.67 -11.62
C ARG A 50 -19.69 -8.98 -11.80
N ASN A 51 -19.89 -7.82 -11.18
CA ASN A 51 -21.13 -7.04 -11.32
C ASN A 51 -21.36 -6.59 -12.77
N VAL A 52 -20.31 -6.22 -13.51
CA VAL A 52 -20.41 -5.90 -14.95
C VAL A 52 -20.93 -7.10 -15.74
N GLU A 53 -20.36 -8.28 -15.49
CA GLU A 53 -20.76 -9.50 -16.19
C GLU A 53 -22.20 -9.91 -15.86
N PHE A 54 -22.61 -9.80 -14.59
CA PHE A 54 -24.00 -10.04 -14.20
C PHE A 54 -24.98 -9.05 -14.85
N ALA A 55 -24.66 -7.75 -14.82
CA ALA A 55 -25.51 -6.74 -15.42
C ALA A 55 -25.60 -6.88 -16.95
N ARG A 56 -24.51 -7.31 -17.60
CA ARG A 56 -24.50 -7.62 -19.04
C ARG A 56 -25.48 -8.73 -19.36
N ARG A 57 -25.43 -9.85 -18.64
CA ARG A 57 -26.33 -11.00 -18.84
C ARG A 57 -27.79 -10.64 -18.59
N ALA A 58 -28.07 -9.92 -17.49
CA ALA A 58 -29.43 -9.46 -17.19
C ALA A 58 -29.96 -8.52 -18.30
N TYR A 59 -29.11 -7.68 -18.89
CA TYR A 59 -29.50 -6.82 -19.98
C TYR A 59 -29.80 -7.61 -21.25
N GLU A 60 -28.96 -8.60 -21.58
CA GLU A 60 -29.16 -9.49 -22.73
C GLU A 60 -30.45 -10.32 -22.63
N LEU A 61 -30.89 -10.64 -21.41
CA LEU A 61 -32.15 -11.33 -21.13
C LEU A 61 -33.36 -10.39 -21.07
N GLY A 62 -33.16 -9.07 -21.06
CA GLY A 62 -34.23 -8.08 -20.91
C GLY A 62 -34.68 -7.82 -19.46
N ASP A 63 -34.00 -8.42 -18.48
CA ASP A 63 -34.32 -8.30 -17.04
C ASP A 63 -33.82 -6.99 -16.42
N THR A 64 -32.95 -6.25 -17.12
CA THR A 64 -32.51 -4.93 -16.70
C THR A 64 -32.31 -3.99 -17.88
N THR A 65 -32.06 -2.72 -17.58
CA THR A 65 -31.85 -1.69 -18.60
C THR A 65 -30.37 -1.56 -18.97
N VAL A 66 -30.10 -1.09 -20.19
CA VAL A 66 -28.74 -0.76 -20.65
C VAL A 66 -28.04 0.24 -19.71
N LEU A 67 -28.80 1.13 -19.06
CA LEU A 67 -28.27 2.09 -18.11
C LEU A 67 -27.65 1.41 -16.89
N VAL A 68 -28.27 0.34 -16.36
CA VAL A 68 -27.73 -0.43 -15.24
C VAL A 68 -26.41 -1.10 -15.62
N TRP A 69 -26.33 -1.68 -16.81
CA TRP A 69 -25.08 -2.27 -17.32
C TRP A 69 -23.97 -1.22 -17.47
N LEU A 70 -24.28 -0.06 -18.06
CA LEU A 70 -23.33 1.04 -18.22
C LEU A 70 -22.85 1.59 -16.87
N GLU A 71 -23.74 1.69 -15.89
CA GLU A 71 -23.40 2.10 -14.53
C GLU A 71 -22.45 1.11 -13.85
N CYS A 72 -22.71 -0.20 -13.97
CA CYS A 72 -21.77 -1.22 -13.48
C CYS A 72 -20.40 -1.10 -14.18
N ARG A 73 -20.37 -0.84 -15.50
CA ARG A 73 -19.12 -0.64 -16.24
C ARG A 73 -18.36 0.59 -15.77
N ARG A 74 -19.05 1.69 -15.51
CA ARG A 74 -18.46 2.91 -14.96
C ARG A 74 -17.81 2.62 -13.61
N ARG A 75 -18.52 1.97 -12.69
CA ARG A 75 -17.99 1.59 -11.37
C ARG A 75 -16.78 0.66 -11.45
N ALA A 76 -16.78 -0.31 -12.37
CA ALA A 76 -15.61 -1.17 -12.58
C ALA A 76 -14.39 -0.39 -13.11
N SER A 77 -14.61 0.60 -13.97
CA SER A 77 -13.55 1.51 -14.43
C SER A 77 -12.98 2.34 -13.28
N GLU A 78 -13.84 2.86 -12.40
CA GLU A 78 -13.45 3.60 -11.19
C GLU A 78 -12.67 2.73 -10.22
N ALA A 79 -13.15 1.52 -9.92
CA ALA A 79 -12.44 0.55 -9.09
C ALA A 79 -11.06 0.20 -9.67
N ARG A 80 -10.94 0.07 -10.99
CA ARG A 80 -9.65 -0.18 -11.66
C ARG A 80 -8.69 0.99 -11.48
N ARG A 81 -9.17 2.23 -11.62
CA ARG A 81 -8.34 3.43 -11.40
C ARG A 81 -7.86 3.51 -9.96
N ALA A 82 -8.77 3.30 -8.99
CA ALA A 82 -8.43 3.29 -7.57
C ALA A 82 -7.40 2.19 -7.23
N ALA A 83 -7.54 0.99 -7.79
CA ALA A 83 -6.57 -0.08 -7.60
C ALA A 83 -5.19 0.31 -8.14
N VAL A 84 -5.11 0.88 -9.35
CA VAL A 84 -3.85 1.37 -9.92
C VAL A 84 -3.23 2.46 -9.05
N GLU A 85 -4.01 3.43 -8.61
CA GLU A 85 -3.54 4.51 -7.73
C GLU A 85 -2.99 3.96 -6.40
N ALA A 86 -3.69 3.00 -5.78
CA ALA A 86 -3.22 2.36 -4.55
C ALA A 86 -1.91 1.60 -4.74
N ARG A 87 -1.69 0.93 -5.89
CA ARG A 87 -0.37 0.34 -6.20
C ARG A 87 0.72 1.38 -6.29
N TRP A 88 0.44 2.54 -6.90
CA TRP A 88 1.40 3.63 -7.02
C TRP A 88 1.74 4.20 -5.64
N ASP A 89 0.74 4.38 -4.78
CA ASP A 89 0.94 4.83 -3.41
C ASP A 89 1.73 3.83 -2.57
N PHE A 90 1.49 2.53 -2.76
CA PHE A 90 2.31 1.49 -2.15
C PHE A 90 3.76 1.56 -2.62
N ALA A 91 4.00 1.63 -3.92
CA ALA A 91 5.35 1.75 -4.47
C ALA A 91 6.07 3.02 -3.96
N ARG A 92 5.36 4.14 -3.88
CA ARG A 92 5.89 5.39 -3.30
C ARG A 92 6.23 5.22 -1.82
N ALA A 93 5.36 4.57 -1.03
CA ALA A 93 5.63 4.33 0.38
C ALA A 93 6.88 3.46 0.58
N VAL A 94 7.11 2.47 -0.30
CA VAL A 94 8.32 1.63 -0.26
C VAL A 94 9.57 2.47 -0.48
N ILE A 95 9.58 3.36 -1.48
CA ILE A 95 10.70 4.26 -1.75
C ILE A 95 10.98 5.18 -0.55
N GLU A 96 9.94 5.71 0.10
CA GLU A 96 10.11 6.53 1.31
C GLU A 96 10.69 5.73 2.49
N LEU A 97 10.32 4.46 2.63
CA LEU A 97 10.92 3.57 3.63
C LEU A 97 12.40 3.30 3.32
N GLU A 98 12.75 3.02 2.07
CA GLU A 98 14.15 2.85 1.65
C GLU A 98 14.98 4.10 1.93
N ARG A 99 14.41 5.28 1.67
CA ARG A 99 15.02 6.57 1.98
C ARG A 99 15.23 6.76 3.48
N ALA A 100 14.25 6.40 4.31
CA ALA A 100 14.35 6.49 5.76
C ALA A 100 15.40 5.51 6.34
N LEU A 101 15.56 4.34 5.71
CA LEU A 101 16.56 3.33 6.09
C LEU A 101 17.96 3.61 5.52
N GLY A 102 18.07 4.50 4.53
CA GLY A 102 19.32 4.82 3.84
C GLY A 102 19.84 3.68 2.96
N ARG A 103 19.02 2.68 2.64
CA ARG A 103 19.40 1.53 1.81
C ARG A 103 18.18 0.89 1.13
N PRO A 104 18.37 0.24 -0.03
CA PRO A 104 17.30 -0.52 -0.69
C PRO A 104 16.81 -1.68 0.18
N LEU A 105 15.52 -2.00 0.15
CA LEU A 105 14.98 -3.13 0.91
C LEU A 105 15.53 -4.47 0.40
N ASP A 106 15.78 -4.58 -0.90
CA ASP A 106 16.36 -5.78 -1.51
C ASP A 106 17.75 -6.13 -0.95
N SER A 107 18.46 -5.13 -0.41
CA SER A 107 19.78 -5.32 0.21
C SER A 107 19.72 -5.95 1.61
N LEU A 108 18.54 -6.03 2.23
CA LEU A 108 18.35 -6.61 3.57
C LEU A 108 18.39 -8.14 3.57
N GLY A 109 18.49 -8.77 2.40
CA GLY A 109 18.35 -10.22 2.22
C GLY A 109 16.90 -10.67 2.44
N PRO A 110 16.55 -11.92 2.06
CA PRO A 110 15.24 -12.46 2.39
C PRO A 110 15.10 -12.43 3.91
N ALA A 111 14.09 -11.71 4.41
CA ALA A 111 13.71 -11.79 5.81
C ALA A 111 13.61 -13.28 6.15
N ARG A 112 14.43 -13.77 7.09
CA ARG A 112 14.26 -15.11 7.64
C ARG A 112 12.80 -15.20 8.03
N ARG A 113 11.99 -15.91 7.23
CA ARG A 113 10.63 -16.26 7.61
C ARG A 113 10.79 -16.86 8.99
N ARG A 114 10.00 -16.40 9.96
CA ARG A 114 9.88 -17.04 11.25
C ARG A 114 9.25 -18.43 11.02
N GLU A 115 10.03 -19.34 10.46
CA GLU A 115 9.98 -20.75 10.78
C GLU A 115 10.38 -20.85 12.26
N ASP A 116 9.75 -21.78 12.96
CA ASP A 116 9.82 -21.99 14.40
C ASP A 116 8.97 -21.04 15.25
N ARG A 117 7.66 -21.32 15.22
CA ARG A 117 6.94 -21.45 16.48
C ARG A 117 6.07 -22.72 16.45
N PRO A 118 6.27 -23.66 17.40
CA PRO A 118 5.53 -24.92 17.49
C PRO A 118 4.05 -24.71 17.83
#